data_AF-A0A954L8B3-F1
#
_entry.id   AF-A0A954L8B3-F1
#
_cell.length_a   1.000
_cell.length_b   1.000
_cell.length_c   1.000
_cell.angle_alpha   90.00
_cell.angle_beta   90.00
_cell.angle_gamma   90.00
#
_symmetry.space_group_name_H-M   'P 1'
#
loop_
_entity.id
_entity.type
_entity.pdbx_description
1 polymer ?
#
loop_
_entity_poly.entity_id
_entity_poly.type
_entity_poly.pdbx_seq_one_letter_code
_entity_poly.pdbx_strand_id
1 'polypeptide(L)'
;QMPIMDGLQLLHAIQDEFPMIPVVLMTAVGSEELAADALRAGAASYVPKRRLARDLIRTVVRIVQGVREDVAASSLMHSLQTSQMHFVLSNNLPVVMDLVVHIQTMLRCVPLRDETERLRVGLALEAALLNALYHGNLEINDMLTNPDDADLAQTLRLRLSEDPYRSRHIDVQVELNRDQACFVIRDDGQGFDHAAFDSTSSLTGAEKSCGRGLTLIHAVMDEVTFNESGNQITMIKRRYEPESATTE
;
A
#
# COMPACT_ATOMS: atom_id res chain seq x y z
N GLN A 1 17.09 17.49 -7.40
CA GLN A 1 18.18 16.72 -8.03
C GLN A 1 19.44 16.89 -7.21
N MET A 2 20.26 15.85 -7.10
CA MET A 2 21.61 15.95 -6.55
C MET A 2 22.60 16.25 -7.70
N PRO A 3 23.75 16.89 -7.43
CA PRO A 3 24.59 17.47 -8.48
C PRO A 3 25.37 16.47 -9.36
N ILE A 4 25.49 15.20 -8.97
CA ILE A 4 26.31 14.18 -9.69
C ILE A 4 25.45 13.04 -10.25
N MET A 5 24.37 12.68 -9.56
CA MET A 5 23.45 11.61 -9.94
C MET A 5 22.04 11.93 -9.45
N ASP A 6 21.02 11.39 -10.09
CA ASP A 6 19.67 11.48 -9.54
C ASP A 6 19.40 10.41 -8.46
N GLY A 7 18.27 10.54 -7.75
CA GLY A 7 17.93 9.63 -6.66
C GLY A 7 17.65 8.20 -7.10
N LEU A 8 17.22 7.99 -8.35
CA LEU A 8 16.89 6.68 -8.89
C LEU A 8 18.17 5.95 -9.32
N GLN A 9 19.13 6.66 -9.91
CA GLN A 9 20.47 6.15 -10.18
C GLN A 9 21.17 5.71 -8.89
N LEU A 10 21.00 6.46 -7.80
CA LEU A 10 21.56 6.09 -6.49
C LEU A 10 20.89 4.85 -5.92
N LEU A 11 19.58 4.73 -6.08
CA LEU A 11 18.85 3.54 -5.68
C LEU A 11 19.42 2.30 -6.37
N HIS A 12 19.55 2.31 -7.70
CA HIS A 12 20.12 1.19 -8.46
C HIS A 12 21.52 0.83 -7.98
N ALA A 13 22.40 1.82 -7.81
CA ALA A 13 23.75 1.57 -7.31
C ALA A 13 23.77 0.92 -5.91
N ILE A 14 22.89 1.35 -5.00
CA ILE A 14 22.77 0.74 -3.67
C ILE A 14 22.20 -0.67 -3.76
N GLN A 15 21.23 -0.94 -4.64
CA GLN A 15 20.67 -2.27 -4.81
C GLN A 15 21.69 -3.27 -5.36
N ASP A 16 22.54 -2.82 -6.28
CA ASP A 16 23.58 -3.64 -6.90
C ASP A 16 24.71 -3.96 -5.89
N GLU A 17 25.14 -2.98 -5.10
CA GLU A 17 26.30 -3.12 -4.20
C GLU A 17 25.90 -3.58 -2.77
N PHE A 18 24.70 -3.22 -2.31
CA PHE A 18 24.19 -3.47 -0.96
C PHE A 18 22.72 -3.93 -0.94
N PRO A 19 22.38 -5.10 -1.53
CA PRO A 19 20.99 -5.55 -1.72
C PRO A 19 20.20 -5.75 -0.42
N MET A 20 20.88 -5.90 0.73
CA MET A 20 20.26 -6.11 2.03
C MET A 20 19.87 -4.81 2.75
N ILE A 21 20.23 -3.64 2.21
CA ILE A 21 19.93 -2.34 2.84
C ILE A 21 18.62 -1.79 2.27
N PRO A 22 17.54 -1.70 3.08
CA PRO A 22 16.29 -1.11 2.62
C PRO A 22 16.44 0.39 2.40
N VAL A 23 16.11 0.88 1.20
CA VAL A 23 16.19 2.30 0.84
C VAL A 23 14.80 2.93 0.90
N VAL A 24 14.68 4.07 1.60
CA VAL A 24 13.46 4.90 1.64
C VAL A 24 13.69 6.19 0.87
N LEU A 25 12.91 6.43 -0.19
CA LEU A 25 13.04 7.67 -0.97
C LEU A 25 12.21 8.80 -0.38
N MET A 26 12.67 10.03 -0.60
CA MET A 26 11.92 11.23 -0.27
C MET A 26 11.52 11.99 -1.52
N THR A 27 10.21 12.14 -1.76
CA THR A 27 9.69 12.75 -3.00
C THR A 27 9.11 14.14 -2.75
N ALA A 28 9.11 14.99 -3.79
CA ALA A 28 8.39 16.27 -3.75
C ALA A 28 6.88 16.06 -3.95
N VAL A 29 6.09 17.11 -3.71
CA VAL A 29 4.63 17.06 -3.93
C VAL A 29 4.33 16.88 -5.42
N GLY A 30 3.45 15.94 -5.77
CA GLY A 30 3.09 15.67 -7.17
C GLY A 30 4.04 14.71 -7.90
N SER A 31 4.97 14.07 -7.18
CA SER A 31 5.93 13.10 -7.74
C SER A 31 5.57 11.66 -7.41
N GLU A 32 4.28 11.31 -7.41
CA GLU A 32 3.82 9.95 -7.10
C GLU A 32 4.14 8.94 -8.21
N GLU A 33 4.20 9.37 -9.46
CA GLU A 33 4.76 8.56 -10.57
C GLU A 33 6.22 8.21 -10.29
N LEU A 34 7.02 9.19 -9.85
CA LEU A 34 8.41 8.98 -9.43
C LEU A 34 8.51 8.04 -8.21
N ALA A 35 7.52 8.08 -7.31
CA ALA A 35 7.45 7.17 -6.18
C ALA A 35 7.16 5.73 -6.64
N ALA A 36 6.22 5.55 -7.56
CA ALA A 36 5.96 4.25 -8.18
C ALA A 36 7.18 3.73 -8.95
N ASP A 37 7.85 4.58 -9.73
CA ASP A 37 9.09 4.22 -10.43
C ASP A 37 10.18 3.80 -9.45
N ALA A 38 10.31 4.50 -8.32
CA ALA A 38 11.24 4.12 -7.27
C ALA A 38 10.89 2.78 -6.61
N LEU A 39 9.61 2.50 -6.37
CA LEU A 39 9.19 1.19 -5.84
C LEU A 39 9.42 0.07 -6.85
N ARG A 40 9.19 0.29 -8.14
CA ARG A 40 9.51 -0.66 -9.22
C ARG A 40 11.02 -0.91 -9.31
N ALA A 41 11.81 0.16 -9.17
CA ALA A 41 13.27 0.11 -9.05
C ALA A 41 13.76 -0.40 -7.69
N GLY A 42 12.87 -0.96 -6.85
CA GLY A 42 13.25 -1.75 -5.67
C GLY A 42 13.40 -0.97 -4.36
N ALA A 43 12.96 0.28 -4.28
CA ALA A 43 12.88 0.98 -3.00
C ALA A 43 11.97 0.24 -2.01
N ALA A 44 12.35 0.22 -0.73
CA ALA A 44 11.55 -0.41 0.33
C ALA A 44 10.30 0.41 0.68
N SER A 45 10.42 1.73 0.60
CA SER A 45 9.31 2.66 0.84
C SER A 45 9.63 4.03 0.28
N TYR A 46 8.67 4.95 0.39
CA TYR A 46 8.85 6.36 0.07
C TYR A 46 8.12 7.23 1.08
N VAL A 47 8.58 8.48 1.25
CA VAL A 47 7.96 9.47 2.12
C VAL A 47 7.90 10.82 1.39
N PRO A 48 6.71 11.41 1.16
CA PRO A 48 6.62 12.76 0.64
C PRO A 48 7.30 13.76 1.58
N LYS A 49 8.17 14.64 1.07
CA LYS A 49 8.92 15.63 1.86
C LYS A 49 8.03 16.51 2.74
N ARG A 50 6.83 16.87 2.27
CA ARG A 50 5.86 17.67 3.05
C ARG A 50 5.39 16.96 4.33
N ARG A 51 5.44 15.62 4.35
CA ARG A 51 5.00 14.77 5.46
C ARG A 51 6.16 14.09 6.19
N LEU A 52 7.40 14.46 5.87
CA LEU A 52 8.60 13.79 6.36
C LEU A 52 8.62 13.66 7.89
N ALA A 53 8.40 14.76 8.60
CA ALA A 53 8.45 14.80 10.06
C ALA A 53 7.42 13.85 10.72
N ARG A 54 6.30 13.56 10.03
CA ARG A 54 5.21 12.74 10.56
C ARG A 54 5.36 11.28 10.16
N ASP A 55 5.62 11.02 8.89
CA ASP A 55 5.53 9.67 8.33
C ASP A 55 6.87 8.93 8.40
N LEU A 56 8.02 9.63 8.39
CA LEU A 56 9.33 8.99 8.31
C LEU A 56 9.59 8.04 9.49
N ILE A 57 9.31 8.48 10.72
CA ILE A 57 9.51 7.64 11.91
C ILE A 57 8.65 6.39 11.81
N ARG A 58 7.38 6.53 11.42
CA ARG A 58 6.45 5.41 11.25
C ARG A 58 6.94 4.43 10.18
N THR A 59 7.40 4.93 9.04
CA THR A 59 7.97 4.14 7.96
C THR A 59 9.23 3.40 8.42
N VAL A 60 10.15 4.08 9.08
CA VAL A 60 11.40 3.47 9.58
C VAL A 60 11.12 2.41 10.64
N VAL A 61 10.23 2.67 11.60
CA VAL A 61 9.84 1.70 12.63
C VAL A 61 9.28 0.44 11.98
N ARG A 62 8.40 0.57 10.98
CA ARG A 62 7.83 -0.57 10.25
C ARG A 62 8.90 -1.40 9.54
N ILE A 63 9.84 -0.74 8.86
CA ILE A 63 10.94 -1.42 8.15
C ILE A 63 11.84 -2.15 9.16
N VAL A 64 12.22 -1.49 10.26
CA VAL A 64 13.07 -2.09 11.28
C VAL A 64 12.37 -3.27 11.99
N GLN A 65 11.05 -3.20 12.20
CA GLN A 65 10.28 -4.31 12.78
C GLN A 65 10.18 -5.50 11.82
N GLY A 66 9.92 -5.27 10.53
CA GLY A 66 9.87 -6.34 9.51
C GLY A 66 11.17 -7.12 9.38
N VAL A 67 12.31 -6.43 9.52
CA VAL A 67 13.66 -7.03 9.52
C VAL A 67 13.96 -7.83 10.79
N ARG A 68 13.34 -7.51 11.93
CA ARG A 68 13.66 -8.08 13.26
C ARG A 68 12.71 -9.16 13.74
N GLU A 69 11.58 -9.37 13.07
CA GLU A 69 10.59 -10.38 13.44
C GLU A 69 11.17 -11.82 13.40
N ASP A 70 10.94 -12.53 14.50
CA ASP A 70 11.57 -13.77 14.94
C ASP A 70 11.77 -14.84 13.86
N VAL A 71 13.00 -15.35 13.79
CA VAL A 71 13.38 -16.53 12.99
C VAL A 71 12.45 -17.72 13.28
N ALA A 72 12.00 -17.88 14.54
CA ALA A 72 11.09 -18.96 14.96
C ALA A 72 9.66 -18.81 14.42
N ALA A 73 9.09 -17.61 14.47
CA ALA A 73 7.79 -17.32 13.84
C ALA A 73 7.88 -17.48 12.32
N SER A 74 9.02 -17.11 11.74
CA SER A 74 9.28 -17.28 10.32
C SER A 74 9.26 -18.76 9.91
N SER A 75 9.90 -19.69 10.64
CA SER A 75 9.88 -21.12 10.30
C SER A 75 8.48 -21.74 10.31
N LEU A 76 7.61 -21.33 11.25
CA LEU A 76 6.22 -21.77 11.26
C LEU A 76 5.44 -21.22 10.06
N MET A 77 5.60 -19.92 9.75
CA MET A 77 4.96 -19.32 8.58
C MET A 77 5.44 -19.96 7.27
N HIS A 78 6.72 -20.35 7.19
CA HIS A 78 7.26 -21.16 6.10
C HIS A 78 6.75 -22.61 6.08
N SER A 79 5.87 -23.03 6.99
CA SER A 79 5.21 -24.33 6.94
C SER A 79 3.70 -24.20 6.63
N LEU A 80 3.16 -22.98 6.68
CA LEU A 80 1.77 -22.69 6.37
C LEU A 80 1.52 -22.91 4.86
N GLN A 81 0.51 -23.73 4.55
CA GLN A 81 0.14 -24.05 3.16
C GLN A 81 -0.92 -23.09 2.61
N THR A 82 -1.91 -22.78 3.43
CA THR A 82 -3.00 -21.87 3.08
C THR A 82 -3.52 -21.17 4.34
N SER A 83 -4.02 -19.95 4.18
CA SER A 83 -4.73 -19.18 5.19
C SER A 83 -5.80 -18.35 4.50
N GLN A 84 -7.04 -18.48 4.98
CA GLN A 84 -8.16 -17.66 4.57
C GLN A 84 -8.67 -16.88 5.78
N MET A 85 -8.77 -15.57 5.65
CA MET A 85 -9.21 -14.66 6.71
C MET A 85 -10.26 -13.71 6.15
N HIS A 86 -11.28 -13.44 6.95
CA HIS A 86 -12.35 -12.50 6.62
C HIS A 86 -12.55 -11.54 7.80
N PHE A 87 -12.41 -10.24 7.54
CA PHE A 87 -12.55 -9.18 8.52
C PHE A 87 -13.63 -8.20 8.07
N VAL A 88 -14.40 -7.71 9.05
CA VAL A 88 -15.33 -6.59 8.87
C VAL A 88 -14.87 -5.48 9.81
N LEU A 89 -14.32 -4.42 9.25
CA LEU A 89 -13.74 -3.32 10.01
C LEU A 89 -14.70 -2.14 10.09
N SER A 90 -14.82 -1.55 11.28
CA SER A 90 -15.41 -0.21 11.42
C SER A 90 -14.42 0.87 10.96
N ASN A 91 -14.87 2.13 10.86
CA ASN A 91 -14.04 3.28 10.49
C ASN A 91 -13.05 3.70 11.59
N ASN A 92 -12.18 2.77 12.02
CA ASN A 92 -11.20 2.92 13.09
C ASN A 92 -9.79 2.74 12.53
N LEU A 93 -9.08 3.86 12.36
CA LEU A 93 -7.74 3.88 11.74
C LEU A 93 -6.71 2.98 12.46
N PRO A 94 -6.59 2.99 13.81
CA PRO A 94 -5.73 2.03 14.52
C PRO A 94 -5.98 0.57 14.11
N VAL A 95 -7.24 0.12 14.13
CA VAL A 95 -7.58 -1.27 13.77
C VAL A 95 -7.24 -1.58 12.31
N VAL A 96 -7.48 -0.64 11.40
CA VAL A 96 -7.09 -0.77 9.99
C VAL A 96 -5.57 -0.96 9.86
N MET A 97 -4.78 -0.21 10.64
CA MET A 97 -3.32 -0.32 10.61
C MET A 97 -2.80 -1.59 11.27
N ASP A 98 -3.42 -2.03 12.35
CA ASP A 98 -3.07 -3.30 13.00
C ASP A 98 -3.31 -4.49 12.05
N LEU A 99 -4.36 -4.43 11.22
CA LEU A 99 -4.61 -5.44 10.20
C LEU A 99 -3.51 -5.47 9.14
N VAL A 100 -3.02 -4.31 8.68
CA VAL A 100 -1.89 -4.25 7.73
C VAL A 100 -0.68 -4.97 8.32
N VAL A 101 -0.33 -4.68 9.57
CA VAL A 101 0.81 -5.31 10.25
C VAL A 101 0.60 -6.82 10.38
N HIS A 102 -0.59 -7.25 10.79
CA HIS A 102 -0.90 -8.68 10.91
C HIS A 102 -0.76 -9.42 9.58
N ILE A 103 -1.30 -8.87 8.49
CA ILE A 103 -1.19 -9.46 7.16
C ILE A 103 0.27 -9.47 6.68
N GLN A 104 1.05 -8.43 6.97
CA GLN A 104 2.49 -8.39 6.66
C GLN A 104 3.27 -9.51 7.34
N THR A 105 2.95 -9.85 8.59
CA THR A 105 3.57 -10.99 9.28
C THR A 105 3.16 -12.32 8.61
N MET A 106 1.89 -12.46 8.22
CA MET A 106 1.37 -13.67 7.58
C MET A 106 1.91 -13.88 6.15
N LEU A 107 2.22 -12.79 5.43
CA LEU A 107 2.79 -12.83 4.08
C LEU A 107 4.10 -13.61 3.97
N ARG A 108 4.76 -13.93 5.08
CA ARG A 108 5.93 -14.82 5.13
C ARG A 108 5.66 -16.23 4.62
N CYS A 109 4.40 -16.67 4.55
CA CYS A 109 4.07 -17.96 3.95
C CYS A 109 4.22 -17.96 2.42
N VAL A 110 4.04 -16.79 1.78
CA VAL A 110 4.16 -16.59 0.34
C VAL A 110 5.65 -16.40 -0.01
N PRO A 111 6.22 -17.22 -0.90
CA PRO A 111 7.60 -17.06 -1.35
C PRO A 111 7.75 -15.78 -2.20
N LEU A 112 8.04 -14.65 -1.57
CA LEU A 112 8.38 -13.39 -2.24
C LEU A 112 9.91 -13.30 -2.43
N ARG A 113 10.36 -12.39 -3.31
CA ARG A 113 11.78 -12.23 -3.65
C ARG A 113 12.64 -11.93 -2.43
N ASP A 114 12.20 -10.99 -1.61
CA ASP A 114 12.93 -10.50 -0.45
C ASP A 114 12.00 -9.77 0.55
N GLU A 115 12.60 -9.36 1.68
CA GLU A 115 11.95 -8.54 2.70
C GLU A 115 11.40 -7.22 2.15
N THR A 116 12.10 -6.62 1.19
CA THR A 116 11.73 -5.35 0.54
C THR A 116 10.43 -5.51 -0.25
N GLU A 117 10.26 -6.61 -0.99
CA GLU A 117 9.01 -6.93 -1.67
C GLU A 117 7.86 -7.15 -0.69
N ARG A 118 8.09 -7.86 0.42
CA ARG A 118 7.07 -8.03 1.47
C ARG A 118 6.62 -6.70 2.07
N LEU A 119 7.57 -5.80 2.35
CA LEU A 119 7.28 -4.44 2.84
C LEU A 119 6.46 -3.65 1.82
N ARG A 120 6.80 -3.74 0.52
CA ARG A 120 6.06 -3.10 -0.57
C ARG A 120 4.62 -3.60 -0.68
N VAL A 121 4.38 -4.91 -0.59
CA VAL A 121 3.00 -5.47 -0.59
C VAL A 121 2.18 -4.88 0.55
N GLY A 122 2.77 -4.72 1.74
CA GLY A 122 2.09 -4.06 2.86
C GLY A 122 1.81 -2.57 2.63
N LEU A 123 2.62 -1.86 1.84
CA LEU A 123 2.32 -0.47 1.43
C LEU A 123 1.12 -0.43 0.48
N ALA A 124 1.04 -1.35 -0.48
CA ALA A 124 -0.12 -1.45 -1.38
C ALA A 124 -1.40 -1.77 -0.60
N LEU A 125 -1.32 -2.70 0.35
CA LEU A 125 -2.43 -3.03 1.24
C LEU A 125 -2.87 -1.84 2.10
N GLU A 126 -1.93 -1.10 2.70
CA GLU A 126 -2.24 0.13 3.44
C GLU A 126 -2.91 1.16 2.54
N ALA A 127 -2.42 1.39 1.33
CA ALA A 127 -3.01 2.33 0.39
C ALA A 127 -4.46 1.94 0.05
N ALA A 128 -4.73 0.66 -0.21
CA ALA A 128 -6.07 0.16 -0.53
C ALA A 128 -7.03 0.33 0.66
N LEU A 129 -6.60 -0.01 1.87
CA LEU A 129 -7.42 0.15 3.08
C LEU A 129 -7.67 1.62 3.44
N LEU A 130 -6.68 2.49 3.24
CA LEU A 130 -6.88 3.93 3.44
C LEU A 130 -7.83 4.53 2.39
N ASN A 131 -7.79 4.04 1.15
CA ASN A 131 -8.76 4.43 0.14
C ASN A 131 -10.18 4.00 0.53
N ALA A 132 -10.36 2.73 0.95
CA ALA A 132 -11.64 2.22 1.44
C ALA A 132 -12.16 3.03 2.65
N LEU A 133 -11.28 3.39 3.59
CA LEU A 133 -11.65 4.19 4.77
C LEU A 133 -12.01 5.63 4.40
N TYR A 134 -11.08 6.36 3.77
CA TYR A 134 -11.21 7.79 3.57
C TYR A 134 -12.04 8.14 2.36
N HIS A 135 -11.76 7.54 1.21
CA HIS A 135 -12.43 7.86 -0.04
C HIS A 135 -13.75 7.10 -0.21
N GLY A 136 -13.80 5.84 0.23
CA GLY A 136 -15.00 5.01 0.21
C GLY A 136 -15.97 5.38 1.33
N ASN A 137 -15.69 4.89 2.53
CA ASN A 137 -16.61 4.99 3.66
C ASN A 137 -16.85 6.41 4.13
N LEU A 138 -15.82 7.24 4.26
CA LEU A 138 -15.94 8.61 4.77
C LEU A 138 -16.16 9.67 3.67
N GLU A 139 -16.00 9.30 2.39
CA GLU A 139 -16.10 10.19 1.21
C GLU A 139 -15.30 11.50 1.34
N ILE A 140 -14.07 11.40 1.84
CA ILE A 140 -13.13 12.49 2.02
C ILE A 140 -12.15 12.49 0.85
N ASN A 141 -12.38 13.38 -0.12
CA ASN A 141 -11.63 13.39 -1.37
C ASN A 141 -10.29 14.14 -1.30
N ASP A 142 -10.12 15.03 -0.32
CA ASP A 142 -8.98 15.96 -0.27
C ASP A 142 -8.17 15.80 1.03
N MET A 143 -7.43 14.69 1.14
CA MET A 143 -6.52 14.44 2.27
C MET A 143 -5.17 15.19 2.12
N LEU A 144 -5.07 16.08 1.13
CA LEU A 144 -3.85 16.77 0.72
C LEU A 144 -3.76 18.21 1.21
N THR A 145 -4.86 18.81 1.69
CA THR A 145 -4.72 20.01 2.51
C THR A 145 -3.97 19.66 3.80
N ASN A 146 -3.18 20.62 4.27
CA ASN A 146 -2.29 20.48 5.43
C ASN A 146 -3.04 19.75 6.57
N PRO A 147 -2.51 18.72 7.24
CA PRO A 147 -3.24 18.04 8.31
C PRO A 147 -3.59 18.93 9.53
N ASP A 148 -3.00 20.14 9.61
CA ASP A 148 -3.40 21.23 10.51
C ASP A 148 -4.59 22.04 9.98
N ASP A 149 -5.14 21.65 8.84
CA ASP A 149 -6.38 22.16 8.28
C ASP A 149 -7.51 21.76 9.22
N ALA A 150 -7.93 22.72 10.02
CA ALA A 150 -9.01 22.57 10.99
C ALA A 150 -10.29 22.04 10.32
N ASP A 151 -10.49 22.34 9.03
CA ASP A 151 -11.66 21.93 8.27
C ASP A 151 -11.63 20.42 7.97
N LEU A 152 -10.46 19.85 7.66
CA LEU A 152 -10.30 18.40 7.47
C LEU A 152 -10.52 17.63 8.78
N ALA A 153 -9.93 18.12 9.89
CA ALA A 153 -10.11 17.50 11.19
C ALA A 153 -11.55 17.58 11.70
N GLN A 154 -12.27 18.67 11.38
CA GLN A 154 -13.69 18.79 11.64
C GLN A 154 -14.53 17.84 10.78
N THR A 155 -14.26 17.78 9.47
CA THR A 155 -14.96 16.89 8.54
C THR A 155 -14.82 15.43 8.96
N LEU A 156 -13.60 15.01 9.32
CA LEU A 156 -13.33 13.66 9.85
C LEU A 156 -14.18 13.35 11.09
N ARG A 157 -14.22 14.26 12.06
CA ARG A 157 -15.02 14.07 13.29
C ARG A 157 -16.50 13.94 12.98
N LEU A 158 -17.04 14.79 12.10
CA LEU A 158 -18.45 14.75 11.71
C LEU A 158 -18.78 13.41 11.04
N ARG A 159 -18.02 13.02 10.01
CA ARG A 159 -18.23 11.77 9.27
C ARG A 159 -18.08 10.52 10.15
N LEU A 160 -17.18 10.53 11.13
CA LEU A 160 -17.08 9.43 12.09
C LEU A 160 -18.27 9.32 13.07
N SER A 161 -19.11 10.35 13.16
CA SER A 161 -20.23 10.42 14.11
C SER A 161 -21.63 10.36 13.47
N GLU A 162 -21.73 10.55 12.16
CA GLU A 162 -23.02 10.69 11.45
C GLU A 162 -23.36 9.48 10.58
N ASP A 163 -24.64 9.18 10.41
CA ASP A 163 -25.09 8.25 9.36
C ASP A 163 -25.06 8.93 7.98
N PRO A 164 -24.81 8.17 6.90
CA PRO A 164 -24.54 6.73 6.89
C PRO A 164 -23.09 6.37 7.26
N TYR A 165 -22.19 7.34 7.25
CA TYR A 165 -20.74 7.18 7.38
C TYR A 165 -20.30 6.32 8.56
N ARG A 166 -20.77 6.59 9.79
CA ARG A 166 -20.38 5.84 10.99
C ARG A 166 -20.76 4.36 10.95
N SER A 167 -21.82 4.04 10.19
CA SER A 167 -22.42 2.71 10.12
C SER A 167 -21.84 1.88 8.97
N ARG A 168 -21.03 2.50 8.10
CA ARG A 168 -20.31 1.83 7.02
C ARG A 168 -19.13 1.02 7.54
N HIS A 169 -18.83 -0.08 6.87
CA HIS A 169 -17.73 -0.98 7.19
C HIS A 169 -16.82 -1.22 6.00
N ILE A 170 -15.64 -1.77 6.27
CA ILE A 170 -14.72 -2.28 5.25
C ILE A 170 -14.70 -3.80 5.37
N ASP A 171 -15.16 -4.50 4.34
CA ASP A 171 -15.06 -5.95 4.21
C ASP A 171 -13.70 -6.29 3.61
N VAL A 172 -12.92 -7.12 4.30
CA VAL A 172 -11.56 -7.50 3.89
C VAL A 172 -11.45 -9.01 3.89
N GLN A 173 -11.26 -9.59 2.71
CA GLN A 173 -10.99 -11.01 2.53
C GLN A 173 -9.54 -11.17 2.10
N VAL A 174 -8.85 -12.12 2.74
CA VAL A 174 -7.45 -12.40 2.51
C VAL A 174 -7.29 -13.89 2.30
N GLU A 175 -6.70 -14.27 1.18
CA GLU A 175 -6.29 -15.63 0.91
C GLU A 175 -4.79 -15.67 0.63
N LEU A 176 -4.04 -16.36 1.48
CA LEU A 176 -2.60 -16.53 1.34
C LEU A 176 -2.29 -18.01 1.16
N ASN A 177 -1.51 -18.35 0.14
CA ASN A 177 -0.98 -19.68 -0.05
C ASN A 177 0.43 -19.61 -0.66
N ARG A 178 1.03 -20.76 -1.00
CA ARG A 178 2.39 -20.81 -1.54
C ARG A 178 2.56 -20.21 -2.94
N ASP A 179 1.47 -20.00 -3.65
CA ASP A 179 1.48 -19.53 -5.02
C ASP A 179 1.13 -18.05 -5.12
N GLN A 180 0.33 -17.51 -4.19
CA GLN A 180 -0.07 -16.12 -4.19
C GLN A 180 -0.64 -15.61 -2.86
N ALA A 181 -0.66 -14.29 -2.73
CA ALA A 181 -1.50 -13.52 -1.82
C ALA A 181 -2.63 -12.85 -2.63
N CYS A 182 -3.87 -13.07 -2.25
CA CYS A 182 -5.05 -12.43 -2.80
C CYS A 182 -5.73 -11.60 -1.70
N PHE A 183 -6.03 -10.35 -2.01
CA PHE A 183 -6.74 -9.42 -1.13
C PHE A 183 -7.97 -8.90 -1.85
N VAL A 184 -9.14 -9.02 -1.21
CA VAL A 184 -10.37 -8.37 -1.67
C VAL A 184 -10.79 -7.39 -0.59
N ILE A 185 -10.85 -6.11 -0.93
CA ILE A 185 -11.23 -5.04 -0.01
C ILE A 185 -12.43 -4.35 -0.61
N ARG A 186 -13.54 -4.34 0.13
CA ARG A 186 -14.78 -3.68 -0.26
C ARG A 186 -15.20 -2.68 0.81
N ASP A 187 -15.58 -1.48 0.38
CA ASP A 187 -16.19 -0.46 1.21
C ASP A 187 -17.68 -0.28 0.90
N ASP A 188 -18.42 0.34 1.81
CA ASP A 188 -19.84 0.66 1.65
C ASP A 188 -20.05 2.05 1.01
N GLY A 189 -18.98 2.66 0.49
CA GLY A 189 -19.04 3.93 -0.22
C GLY A 189 -19.71 3.80 -1.58
N GLN A 190 -19.88 4.96 -2.20
CA GLN A 190 -20.46 5.09 -3.55
C GLN A 190 -19.58 4.51 -4.66
N GLY A 191 -18.31 4.20 -4.36
CA GLY A 191 -17.30 3.79 -5.34
C GLY A 191 -16.86 4.93 -6.26
N PHE A 192 -16.16 4.58 -7.33
CA PHE A 192 -15.63 5.54 -8.31
C PHE A 192 -15.57 4.93 -9.71
N ASP A 193 -15.57 5.79 -10.74
CA ASP A 193 -15.37 5.35 -12.11
C ASP A 193 -13.88 4.99 -12.33
N HIS A 194 -13.57 3.70 -12.25
CA HIS A 194 -12.22 3.20 -12.49
C HIS A 194 -11.85 3.17 -13.97
N ALA A 195 -12.82 3.22 -14.90
CA ALA A 195 -12.53 3.19 -16.35
C ALA A 195 -11.93 4.52 -16.82
N ALA A 196 -12.29 5.62 -16.14
CA ALA A 196 -11.67 6.93 -16.36
C ALA A 196 -10.18 6.98 -15.94
N PHE A 197 -9.71 6.07 -15.08
CA PHE A 197 -8.32 6.03 -14.61
C PHE A 197 -7.32 5.42 -15.60
N ASP A 198 -7.75 4.45 -16.41
CA ASP A 198 -6.88 3.86 -17.45
C ASP A 198 -6.51 4.89 -18.54
N SER A 199 -7.33 5.94 -18.71
CA SER A 199 -7.06 7.09 -19.56
C SER A 199 -6.37 8.22 -18.79
N THR A 200 -5.05 8.15 -18.67
CA THR A 200 -4.16 9.07 -17.91
C THR A 200 -4.21 10.57 -18.25
N SER A 201 -5.12 11.05 -19.11
CA SER A 201 -5.10 12.42 -19.65
C SER A 201 -6.10 13.42 -19.03
N SER A 202 -6.99 13.01 -18.13
CA SER A 202 -8.09 13.89 -17.67
C SER A 202 -8.54 13.70 -16.21
N LEU A 203 -7.61 13.50 -15.27
CA LEU A 203 -7.97 13.40 -13.84
C LEU A 203 -8.14 14.78 -13.19
N THR A 204 -9.28 15.00 -12.53
CA THR A 204 -9.61 16.17 -11.70
C THR A 204 -9.33 15.91 -10.21
N GLY A 205 -9.40 16.94 -9.34
CA GLY A 205 -8.83 16.93 -7.98
C GLY A 205 -9.01 15.65 -7.13
N ALA A 206 -10.25 15.16 -6.98
CA ALA A 206 -10.55 13.94 -6.23
C ALA A 206 -9.93 12.68 -6.87
N GLU A 207 -9.97 12.60 -8.20
CA GLU A 207 -9.38 11.52 -8.99
C GLU A 207 -7.84 11.56 -8.90
N LYS A 208 -7.24 12.75 -8.76
CA LYS A 208 -5.80 12.90 -8.47
C LYS A 208 -5.41 12.43 -7.07
N SER A 209 -6.29 12.50 -6.07
CA SER A 209 -5.97 12.01 -4.72
C SER A 209 -6.09 10.48 -4.65
N CYS A 210 -7.19 9.91 -5.16
CA CYS A 210 -7.37 8.46 -5.27
C CYS A 210 -6.28 7.83 -6.17
N GLY A 211 -5.95 8.49 -7.29
CA GLY A 211 -4.97 8.03 -8.25
C GLY A 211 -3.59 7.77 -7.66
N ARG A 212 -3.19 8.52 -6.64
CA ARG A 212 -1.87 8.34 -6.00
C ARG A 212 -1.74 7.01 -5.28
N GLY A 213 -2.78 6.61 -4.54
CA GLY A 213 -2.83 5.31 -3.89
C GLY A 213 -2.85 4.18 -4.91
N LEU A 214 -3.65 4.35 -5.97
CA LEU A 214 -3.76 3.36 -7.04
C LEU A 214 -2.46 3.17 -7.83
N THR A 215 -1.75 4.25 -8.15
CA THR A 215 -0.44 4.20 -8.83
C THR A 215 0.58 3.37 -8.03
N LEU A 216 0.55 3.44 -6.70
CA LEU A 216 1.41 2.63 -5.83
C LEU A 216 0.99 1.17 -5.82
N ILE A 217 -0.32 0.90 -5.76
CA ILE A 217 -0.86 -0.46 -5.78
C ILE A 217 -0.45 -1.14 -7.10
N HIS A 218 -0.63 -0.49 -8.25
CA HIS A 218 -0.21 -1.00 -9.55
C HIS A 218 1.30 -1.14 -9.72
N ALA A 219 2.11 -0.42 -8.93
CA ALA A 219 3.57 -0.56 -8.97
C ALA A 219 4.07 -1.80 -8.21
N VAL A 220 3.24 -2.41 -7.37
CA VAL A 220 3.65 -3.48 -6.44
C VAL A 220 2.93 -4.80 -6.74
N MET A 221 1.63 -4.73 -6.99
CA MET A 221 0.76 -5.89 -7.21
C MET A 221 0.85 -6.36 -8.66
N ASP A 222 0.71 -7.67 -8.88
CA ASP A 222 0.81 -8.24 -10.23
C ASP A 222 -0.53 -8.14 -10.96
N GLU A 223 -1.64 -8.22 -10.23
CA GLU A 223 -2.98 -7.95 -10.75
C GLU A 223 -3.78 -7.07 -9.81
N VAL A 224 -4.55 -6.17 -10.40
CA VAL A 224 -5.47 -5.27 -9.71
C VAL A 224 -6.73 -5.19 -10.55
N THR A 225 -7.87 -5.53 -9.95
CA THR A 225 -9.18 -5.41 -10.60
C THR A 225 -10.15 -4.73 -9.66
N PHE A 226 -11.17 -4.11 -10.24
CA PHE A 226 -12.25 -3.47 -9.51
C PHE A 226 -13.59 -4.08 -9.90
N ASN A 227 -14.57 -4.01 -9.01
CA ASN A 227 -15.95 -4.32 -9.39
C ASN A 227 -16.57 -3.18 -10.19
N GLU A 228 -17.73 -3.42 -10.81
CA GLU A 228 -18.42 -2.43 -11.66
C GLU A 228 -18.73 -1.10 -10.96
N SER A 229 -18.97 -1.13 -9.64
CA SER A 229 -19.24 0.08 -8.85
C SER A 229 -17.97 0.82 -8.43
N GLY A 230 -16.79 0.22 -8.53
CA GLY A 230 -15.52 0.77 -8.05
C GLY A 230 -15.40 0.91 -6.53
N ASN A 231 -16.21 0.20 -5.74
CA ASN A 231 -16.10 0.15 -4.27
C ASN A 231 -15.52 -1.17 -3.75
N GLN A 232 -15.03 -2.03 -4.64
CA GLN A 232 -14.25 -3.20 -4.30
C GLN A 232 -13.02 -3.26 -5.17
N ILE A 233 -11.87 -3.47 -4.53
CA ILE A 233 -10.60 -3.74 -5.17
C ILE A 233 -10.15 -5.17 -4.85
N THR A 234 -9.76 -5.91 -5.87
CA THR A 234 -9.12 -7.22 -5.76
C THR A 234 -7.67 -7.06 -6.22
N MET A 235 -6.72 -7.44 -5.37
CA MET A 235 -5.29 -7.34 -5.64
C MET A 235 -4.62 -8.69 -5.45
N ILE A 236 -3.79 -9.10 -6.42
CA ILE A 236 -3.07 -10.37 -6.37
C ILE A 236 -1.57 -10.11 -6.48
N LYS A 237 -0.81 -10.73 -5.57
CA LYS A 237 0.64 -10.84 -5.63
C LYS A 237 1.02 -12.31 -5.71
N ARG A 238 1.72 -12.70 -6.76
CA ARG A 238 2.18 -14.07 -6.99
C ARG A 238 3.49 -14.31 -6.27
N ARG A 239 3.77 -15.59 -6.05
CA ARG A 239 5.09 -16.04 -5.63
C ARG A 239 6.14 -15.55 -6.64
N TYR A 240 7.33 -15.26 -6.13
CA TYR A 240 8.47 -14.98 -6.97
C TYR A 240 8.98 -16.27 -7.59
N GLU A 241 9.04 -16.31 -8.92
CA GLU A 241 9.74 -17.35 -9.67
C GLU A 241 11.03 -16.74 -10.20
N PRO A 242 12.21 -17.20 -9.78
CA PRO A 242 13.44 -16.78 -10.42
C PRO A 242 13.37 -17.22 -11.89
N GLU A 243 13.62 -16.30 -12.82
CA GLU A 243 13.80 -16.66 -14.23
C GLU A 243 14.81 -17.81 -14.28
N SER A 244 14.34 -18.98 -14.71
CA SER A 244 15.20 -20.13 -14.96
C SER A 244 16.31 -19.65 -15.88
N ALA A 245 17.54 -19.61 -15.38
CA ALA A 245 18.72 -19.36 -16.18
C ALA A 245 18.64 -20.28 -17.40
N THR A 246 18.33 -19.69 -18.56
CA THR A 246 18.34 -20.37 -19.85
C THR A 246 19.75 -20.92 -19.98
N THR A 247 19.87 -22.22 -19.72
CA THR A 247 21.11 -22.95 -19.89
C THR A 247 21.21 -23.19 -21.38
N GLU A 248 21.80 -22.23 -22.09
CA GLU A 248 22.32 -22.44 -23.45
C GLU A 248 23.62 -23.24 -23.41
#